data_AF-T0Z9G9-F1
#
_entry.id   AF-T0Z9G9-F1
#
_cell.length_a   1.000
_cell.length_b   1.000
_cell.length_c   1.000
_cell.angle_alpha   90.00
_cell.angle_beta   90.00
_cell.angle_gamma   90.00
#
_symmetry.space_group_name_H-M   'P 1'
#
loop_
_entity.id
_entity.type
_entity.pdbx_description
1 polymer ?
#
loop_
_entity_poly.entity_id
_entity_poly.type
_entity_poly.pdbx_seq_one_letter_code
_entity_poly.pdbx_strand_id
1 'polypeptide(L)'
;MARAPLQALREDGKIQRMPSGSALTVVKGHDAGLHVRDARGQVLKLDTTRALRLDHGYVMTADAAQGKTCDKVIAWMRSTQQNLASLDRFYVAISRAREGAAIVTDDAKKLAKRLDMNRGGNETALTPTAAKAVVGQRTADREAGSAAAPATERKAESLKSMLETARQRE
;
A
#
# COMPACT_ATOMS: atom_id res chain seq x y z
N MET A 1 18.86 6.91 -25.00
CA MET A 1 18.38 6.23 -26.23
C MET A 1 17.01 5.61 -25.97
N ALA A 2 15.96 6.06 -26.66
CA ALA A 2 14.62 5.49 -26.52
C ALA A 2 14.58 4.11 -27.18
N ARG A 3 14.36 3.05 -26.39
CA ARG A 3 14.26 1.67 -26.92
C ARG A 3 12.92 1.47 -27.63
N ALA A 4 12.97 0.84 -28.81
CA ALA A 4 11.80 0.58 -29.65
C ALA A 4 10.69 -0.18 -28.89
N PRO A 5 9.41 0.07 -29.23
CA PRO A 5 8.28 -0.62 -28.60
C PRO A 5 8.27 -2.11 -28.97
N LEU A 6 7.74 -2.93 -28.06
CA LEU A 6 7.58 -4.36 -28.30
C LEU A 6 6.59 -4.57 -29.45
N GLN A 7 6.97 -5.38 -30.43
CA GLN A 7 6.10 -5.80 -31.52
C GLN A 7 5.97 -7.31 -31.53
N ALA A 8 4.77 -7.79 -31.78
CA ALA A 8 4.44 -9.21 -31.86
C ALA A 8 3.79 -9.52 -33.22
N LEU A 9 4.07 -10.71 -33.74
CA LEU A 9 3.49 -11.22 -34.97
C LEU A 9 2.22 -12.00 -34.63
N ARG A 10 1.08 -11.64 -35.22
CA ARG A 10 -0.15 -12.43 -35.13
C ARG A 10 -0.08 -13.66 -36.04
N GLU A 11 -0.95 -14.63 -35.80
CA GLU A 11 -1.16 -15.75 -36.72
C GLU A 11 -1.54 -15.29 -38.14
N ASP A 12 -2.24 -14.15 -38.26
CA ASP A 12 -2.60 -13.52 -39.53
C ASP A 12 -1.41 -12.87 -40.29
N GLY A 13 -0.17 -13.02 -39.79
CA GLY A 13 1.04 -12.42 -40.37
C GLY A 13 1.18 -10.91 -40.15
N LYS A 14 0.19 -10.24 -39.54
CA LYS A 14 0.25 -8.81 -39.21
C LYS A 14 1.11 -8.56 -37.97
N ILE A 15 1.94 -7.52 -38.05
CA ILE A 15 2.73 -7.03 -36.91
C ILE A 15 1.85 -6.10 -36.06
N GLN A 16 1.77 -6.38 -34.77
CA GLN A 16 1.07 -5.55 -33.79
C GLN A 16 2.06 -4.94 -32.80
N ARG A 17 1.92 -3.63 -32.55
CA ARG A 17 2.60 -2.96 -31.44
C ARG A 17 1.90 -3.28 -30.13
N MET A 18 2.67 -3.70 -29.13
CA MET A 18 2.16 -4.02 -27.80
C MET A 18 2.18 -2.78 -26.90
N PRO A 19 1.08 -2.49 -26.17
CA PRO A 19 1.09 -1.51 -25.09
C PRO A 19 2.03 -1.91 -23.95
N SER A 20 2.52 -0.91 -23.20
CA SER A 20 3.27 -1.18 -21.97
C SER A 20 2.35 -1.74 -20.89
N GLY A 21 2.83 -2.73 -20.14
CA GLY A 21 2.09 -3.30 -19.00
C GLY A 21 1.04 -4.35 -19.38
N SER A 22 0.94 -4.72 -20.66
CA SER A 22 0.13 -5.85 -21.13
C SER A 22 0.62 -7.17 -20.53
N ALA A 23 -0.30 -7.94 -19.95
CA ALA A 23 -0.01 -9.26 -19.41
C ALA A 23 0.02 -10.29 -20.55
N LEU A 24 1.08 -11.10 -20.58
CA LEU A 24 1.29 -12.13 -21.58
C LEU A 24 1.57 -13.46 -20.88
N THR A 25 0.95 -14.54 -21.37
CA THR A 25 1.19 -15.90 -20.87
C THR A 25 2.01 -16.66 -21.89
N VAL A 26 3.14 -17.24 -21.49
CA VAL A 26 3.95 -18.08 -22.39
C VAL A 26 3.21 -19.39 -22.66
N VAL A 27 2.99 -19.72 -23.93
CA VAL A 27 2.34 -20.97 -24.37
C VAL A 27 3.37 -21.98 -24.85
N LYS A 28 4.37 -21.53 -25.60
CA LYS A 28 5.45 -22.36 -26.12
C LYS A 28 6.69 -21.51 -26.31
N GLY A 29 7.84 -22.03 -25.94
CA GLY A 29 9.12 -21.40 -26.22
C GLY A 29 10.18 -22.46 -26.51
N HIS A 30 10.87 -22.32 -27.64
CA HIS A 30 12.19 -22.90 -27.91
C HIS A 30 12.72 -22.38 -29.26
N ASP A 31 14.00 -21.98 -29.29
CA ASP A 31 14.95 -21.63 -30.38
C ASP A 31 14.50 -20.79 -31.59
N ALA A 32 13.23 -20.83 -32.00
CA ALA A 32 12.70 -20.14 -33.20
C ALA A 32 11.69 -19.01 -32.89
N GLY A 33 11.54 -18.63 -31.62
CA GLY A 33 10.67 -17.55 -31.15
C GLY A 33 9.81 -17.92 -29.94
N LEU A 34 9.28 -16.90 -29.26
CA LEU A 34 8.46 -17.05 -28.06
C LEU A 34 6.98 -16.89 -28.42
N HIS A 35 6.17 -17.94 -28.23
CA HIS A 35 4.73 -17.88 -28.42
C HIS A 35 4.04 -17.49 -27.11
N VAL A 36 3.33 -16.37 -27.14
CA VAL A 36 2.62 -15.81 -25.99
C VAL A 36 1.14 -15.66 -26.29
N ARG A 37 0.30 -15.79 -25.26
CA ARG A 37 -1.13 -15.51 -25.30
C ARG A 37 -1.39 -14.17 -24.62
N ASP A 38 -2.09 -13.27 -25.30
CA ASP A 38 -2.57 -12.01 -24.73
C ASP A 38 -3.84 -12.22 -23.89
N ALA A 39 -4.23 -11.22 -23.11
CA ALA A 39 -5.45 -11.23 -22.29
C ALA A 39 -6.74 -11.51 -23.09
N ARG A 40 -6.73 -11.26 -24.41
CA ARG A 40 -7.82 -11.56 -25.34
C ARG A 40 -7.83 -13.01 -25.85
N GLY A 41 -6.88 -13.84 -25.43
CA GLY A 41 -6.73 -15.22 -25.88
C GLY A 41 -5.97 -15.39 -27.20
N GLN A 42 -5.58 -14.30 -27.87
CA GLN A 42 -4.83 -14.36 -29.13
C GLN A 42 -3.40 -14.85 -28.90
N VAL A 43 -2.96 -15.81 -29.72
CA VAL A 43 -1.57 -16.29 -29.75
C VAL A 43 -0.74 -15.37 -30.64
N LEU A 44 0.39 -14.91 -30.11
CA LEU A 44 1.32 -14.00 -30.74
C LEU A 44 2.72 -14.60 -30.72
N LYS A 45 3.47 -14.44 -31.80
CA LYS A 45 4.88 -14.82 -31.87
C LYS A 45 5.75 -13.59 -31.63
N LEU A 46 6.61 -13.68 -30.63
CA LEU A 46 7.64 -12.70 -30.34
C LEU A 46 8.97 -13.17 -30.91
N ASP A 47 9.64 -12.27 -31.63
CA ASP A 47 10.97 -12.50 -32.18
C ASP A 47 12.04 -12.35 -31.10
N THR A 48 12.64 -13.47 -30.70
CA THR A 48 13.66 -13.53 -29.65
C THR A 48 15.08 -13.23 -30.15
N THR A 49 15.27 -13.02 -31.45
CA THR A 49 16.60 -12.64 -32.01
C THR A 49 17.02 -11.23 -31.59
N ARG A 50 16.06 -10.39 -31.20
CA ARG A 50 16.27 -9.05 -30.65
C ARG A 50 15.95 -9.02 -29.16
N ALA A 51 16.60 -8.12 -28.43
CA ALA A 51 16.29 -7.89 -27.03
C ALA A 51 14.85 -7.39 -26.86
N LEU A 52 14.02 -8.18 -26.17
CA LEU A 52 12.62 -7.87 -25.90
C LEU A 52 12.47 -7.14 -24.56
N ARG A 53 11.55 -6.18 -24.50
CA ARG A 53 11.17 -5.47 -23.26
C ARG A 53 10.13 -6.27 -22.49
N LEU A 54 10.56 -7.43 -22.00
CA LEU A 54 9.74 -8.31 -21.19
C LEU A 54 10.28 -8.33 -19.76
N ASP A 55 9.37 -8.51 -18.81
CA ASP A 55 9.67 -8.75 -17.40
C ASP A 55 8.73 -9.85 -16.91
N HIS A 56 9.06 -10.48 -15.79
CA HIS A 56 8.23 -11.49 -15.18
C HIS A 56 6.95 -10.85 -14.61
N GLY A 57 5.80 -11.39 -14.99
CA GLY A 57 4.49 -10.92 -14.54
C GLY A 57 4.00 -11.52 -13.22
N TYR A 58 4.83 -12.29 -12.50
CA TYR A 58 4.41 -12.99 -11.27
C TYR A 58 4.11 -12.05 -10.11
N VAL A 59 4.85 -10.94 -10.03
CA VAL A 59 4.68 -9.92 -9.01
C VAL A 59 4.68 -8.57 -9.71
N MET A 60 3.85 -7.65 -9.23
CA MET A 60 3.86 -6.28 -9.70
C MET A 60 3.74 -5.32 -8.52
N THR A 61 4.21 -4.08 -8.72
CA THR A 61 4.06 -3.04 -7.72
C THR A 61 2.60 -2.58 -7.63
N ALA A 62 2.19 -2.03 -6.48
CA ALA A 62 0.84 -1.49 -6.30
C ALA A 62 0.49 -0.43 -7.36
N ASP A 63 1.46 0.42 -7.72
CA ASP A 63 1.28 1.46 -8.74
C ASP A 63 1.06 0.85 -10.13
N ALA A 64 1.78 -0.24 -10.49
CA ALA A 64 1.59 -0.95 -11.75
C ALA A 64 0.30 -1.78 -11.81
N ALA A 65 -0.34 -2.03 -10.67
CA ALA A 65 -1.62 -2.70 -10.56
C ALA A 65 -2.83 -1.74 -10.73
N GLN A 66 -2.60 -0.43 -10.85
CA GLN A 66 -3.67 0.53 -11.00
C GLN A 66 -4.53 0.22 -12.25
N GLY A 67 -5.85 0.16 -12.05
CA GLY A 67 -6.81 -0.12 -13.12
C GLY A 67 -6.86 -1.60 -13.55
N LYS A 68 -6.09 -2.49 -12.93
CA LYS A 68 -6.20 -3.94 -13.13
C LYS A 68 -7.15 -4.53 -12.10
N THR A 69 -7.87 -5.58 -12.45
CA THR A 69 -8.72 -6.34 -11.53
C THR A 69 -8.32 -7.80 -11.58
N CYS A 70 -8.39 -8.47 -10.43
CA CYS A 70 -8.15 -9.90 -10.32
C CYS A 70 -9.05 -10.50 -9.24
N ASP A 71 -9.29 -11.80 -9.32
CA ASP A 71 -10.19 -12.45 -8.36
C ASP A 71 -9.57 -12.48 -6.97
N LYS A 72 -8.28 -12.80 -6.88
CA LYS A 72 -7.53 -12.88 -5.63
C LYS A 72 -6.26 -12.03 -5.67
N VAL A 73 -5.99 -11.29 -4.59
CA VAL A 73 -4.76 -10.53 -4.40
C VAL A 73 -3.98 -11.08 -3.21
N ILE A 74 -2.67 -11.21 -3.37
CA ILE A 74 -1.73 -11.38 -2.26
C ILE A 74 -0.86 -10.12 -2.24
N ALA A 75 -1.07 -9.27 -1.25
CA ALA A 75 -0.33 -8.04 -1.06
C ALA A 75 0.80 -8.27 -0.05
N TRP A 76 2.04 -8.02 -0.45
CA TRP A 76 3.18 -8.04 0.46
C TRP A 76 3.54 -6.62 0.87
N MET A 77 3.45 -6.33 2.16
CA MET A 77 3.74 -4.99 2.69
C MET A 77 4.33 -5.08 4.10
N ARG A 78 5.51 -4.49 4.30
CA ARG A 78 6.21 -4.55 5.58
C ARG A 78 6.08 -3.25 6.37
N SER A 79 5.96 -3.38 7.69
CA SER A 79 5.90 -2.27 8.63
C SER A 79 7.18 -1.42 8.62
N THR A 80 8.33 -2.04 8.31
CA THR A 80 9.65 -1.39 8.28
C THR A 80 9.86 -0.49 7.07
N GLN A 81 9.07 -0.63 6.00
CA GLN A 81 9.25 0.11 4.74
C GLN A 81 8.52 1.45 4.80
N GLN A 82 9.12 2.43 5.47
CA GLN A 82 8.48 3.69 5.82
C GLN A 82 7.85 4.44 4.63
N ASN A 83 8.54 4.50 3.49
CA ASN A 83 8.09 5.26 2.31
C ASN A 83 7.14 4.48 1.40
N LEU A 84 7.11 3.15 1.52
CA LEU A 84 6.33 2.25 0.66
C LEU A 84 5.04 1.80 1.34
N ALA A 85 5.06 1.63 2.67
CA ALA A 85 3.87 1.35 3.48
C ALA A 85 3.07 2.64 3.71
N SER A 86 2.27 3.00 2.70
CA SER A 86 1.29 4.09 2.76
C SER A 86 -0.12 3.56 2.56
N LEU A 87 -1.11 4.28 3.10
CA LEU A 87 -2.51 3.91 2.99
C LEU A 87 -3.01 3.89 1.55
N ASP A 88 -2.55 4.81 0.69
CA ASP A 88 -2.87 4.83 -0.74
C ASP A 88 -2.48 3.52 -1.44
N ARG A 89 -1.25 3.04 -1.21
CA ARG A 89 -0.76 1.81 -1.84
C ARG A 89 -1.43 0.57 -1.27
N PHE A 90 -1.70 0.57 0.03
CA PHE A 90 -2.49 -0.47 0.69
C PHE A 90 -3.89 -0.57 0.09
N TYR A 91 -4.57 0.57 -0.05
CA TYR A 91 -5.89 0.66 -0.63
C TYR A 91 -5.89 0.21 -2.09
N VAL A 92 -4.95 0.72 -2.89
CA VAL A 92 -4.81 0.31 -4.30
C VAL A 92 -4.58 -1.18 -4.40
N ALA A 93 -3.73 -1.79 -3.56
CA ALA A 93 -3.47 -3.22 -3.62
C ALA A 93 -4.72 -4.06 -3.30
N ILE A 94 -5.46 -3.73 -2.24
CA ILE A 94 -6.61 -4.53 -1.79
C ILE A 94 -7.84 -4.32 -2.67
N SER A 95 -8.08 -3.09 -3.12
CA SER A 95 -9.25 -2.74 -3.95
C SER A 95 -9.27 -3.40 -5.33
N ARG A 96 -8.17 -4.03 -5.77
CA ARG A 96 -8.15 -4.81 -7.04
C ARG A 96 -8.77 -6.19 -6.92
N ALA A 97 -8.89 -6.72 -5.69
CA ALA A 97 -9.44 -8.03 -5.44
C ALA A 97 -10.96 -8.03 -5.58
N ARG A 98 -11.50 -8.93 -6.39
CA ARG A 98 -12.95 -9.13 -6.52
C ARG A 98 -13.50 -10.11 -5.48
N GLU A 99 -12.78 -11.18 -5.19
CA GLU A 99 -13.24 -12.26 -4.30
C GLU A 99 -12.53 -12.26 -2.95
N GLY A 100 -11.22 -11.99 -2.93
CA GLY A 100 -10.47 -12.01 -1.67
C GLY A 100 -9.07 -11.43 -1.75
N ALA A 101 -8.64 -10.81 -0.66
CA ALA A 101 -7.30 -10.26 -0.51
C ALA A 101 -6.62 -10.84 0.74
N ALA A 102 -5.35 -11.19 0.61
CA ALA A 102 -4.48 -11.58 1.72
C ALA A 102 -3.32 -10.59 1.84
N ILE A 103 -3.02 -10.14 3.06
CA ILE A 103 -1.88 -9.27 3.34
C ILE A 103 -0.82 -10.07 4.05
N VAL A 104 0.38 -10.12 3.46
CA VAL A 104 1.56 -10.72 4.07
C VAL A 104 2.42 -9.58 4.62
N THR A 105 2.62 -9.57 5.93
CA THR A 105 3.39 -8.56 6.65
C THR A 105 4.26 -9.19 7.73
N ASP A 106 5.28 -8.46 8.18
CA ASP A 106 6.13 -8.83 9.31
C ASP A 106 5.40 -8.68 10.65
N ASP A 107 4.67 -7.58 10.84
CA ASP A 107 3.94 -7.29 12.09
C ASP A 107 2.69 -6.46 11.77
N ALA A 108 1.52 -7.09 11.97
CA ALA A 108 0.23 -6.48 11.65
C ALA A 108 -0.06 -5.23 12.50
N LYS A 109 0.36 -5.20 13.78
CA LYS A 109 0.09 -4.07 14.67
C LYS A 109 0.95 -2.87 14.28
N LYS A 110 2.23 -3.10 14.00
CA LYS A 110 3.14 -2.04 13.53
C LYS A 110 2.72 -1.52 12.16
N LEU A 111 2.28 -2.40 11.26
CA LEU A 111 1.78 -2.00 9.96
C LEU A 111 0.53 -1.13 10.08
N ALA A 112 -0.45 -1.52 10.91
CA ALA A 112 -1.66 -0.72 11.12
C ALA A 112 -1.33 0.69 11.66
N LYS A 113 -0.47 0.78 12.67
CA LYS A 113 0.01 2.07 13.20
C LYS A 113 0.69 2.91 12.12
N ARG A 114 1.50 2.27 11.27
CA ARG A 114 2.20 2.92 10.17
C ARG A 114 1.23 3.48 9.14
N LEU A 115 0.21 2.72 8.75
CA LEU A 115 -0.79 3.13 7.78
C LEU A 115 -1.64 4.31 8.28
N ASP A 116 -1.92 4.37 9.58
CA ASP A 116 -2.65 5.51 10.16
C ASP A 116 -1.82 6.80 10.15
N MET A 117 -0.51 6.69 10.39
CA MET A 117 0.42 7.82 10.33
C MET A 117 0.73 8.26 8.89
N ASN A 118 0.76 7.31 7.94
CA ASN A 118 1.12 7.54 6.55
C ASN A 118 -0.08 7.34 5.64
N ARG A 119 -1.04 8.27 5.72
CA ARG A 119 -2.27 8.25 4.92
C ARG A 119 -2.06 8.42 3.42
N GLY A 120 -0.83 8.70 2.99
CA GLY A 120 -0.54 9.03 1.60
C GLY A 120 -0.83 10.50 1.27
N GLY A 121 -0.88 10.80 -0.03
CA GLY A 121 -0.92 12.16 -0.55
C GLY A 121 0.45 12.83 -0.67
N ASN A 122 0.66 13.54 -1.77
CA ASN A 122 1.86 14.35 -1.99
C ASN A 122 1.68 15.73 -1.34
N GLU A 123 2.74 16.27 -0.75
CA GLU A 123 2.74 17.68 -0.37
C GLU A 123 2.62 18.53 -1.63
N THR A 124 1.58 19.37 -1.67
CA THR A 124 1.35 20.30 -2.78
C THR A 124 1.49 21.73 -2.24
N ALA A 125 1.96 22.64 -3.09
CA ALA A 125 2.03 24.07 -2.75
C ALA A 125 0.66 24.69 -2.39
N LEU A 126 -0.44 24.02 -2.75
CA LEU A 126 -1.81 24.39 -2.40
C LEU A 126 -2.23 23.93 -1.00
N THR A 127 -1.42 23.13 -0.31
CA THR A 127 -1.72 22.64 1.04
C THR A 127 -1.28 23.70 2.04
N PRO A 128 -2.20 24.42 2.71
CA PRO A 128 -1.80 25.44 3.67
C PRO A 128 -1.15 24.77 4.89
N THR A 129 0.08 25.17 5.21
CA THR A 129 0.87 24.67 6.36
C THR A 129 0.10 24.74 7.69
N ALA A 130 -0.82 25.70 7.82
CA ALA A 130 -1.67 25.88 9.00
C ALA A 130 -2.70 24.74 9.22
N ALA A 131 -3.17 24.07 8.16
CA ALA A 131 -4.16 22.99 8.28
C ALA A 131 -3.56 21.70 8.90
N LYS A 132 -2.24 21.50 8.80
CA LYS A 132 -1.54 20.35 9.39
C LYS A 132 -1.40 20.45 10.91
N ALA A 133 -1.26 21.65 11.47
CA ALA A 133 -1.08 21.84 12.92
C ALA A 133 -2.29 21.34 13.74
N VAL A 134 -3.51 21.56 13.23
CA VAL A 134 -4.76 21.19 13.90
C VAL A 134 -4.97 19.66 13.95
N VAL A 135 -4.51 18.93 12.94
CA VAL A 135 -4.66 17.45 12.89
C VAL A 135 -3.64 16.77 13.80
N GLY A 136 -2.39 17.26 13.84
CA GLY A 136 -1.35 16.74 14.75
C GLY A 136 -1.66 16.97 16.23
N GLN A 137 -2.31 18.10 16.57
CA GLN A 137 -2.76 18.39 17.94
C GLN A 137 -3.91 17.47 18.38
N ARG A 138 -4.91 17.22 17.51
CA ARG A 138 -6.03 16.32 17.84
C ARG A 138 -5.62 14.87 18.10
N THR A 139 -4.56 14.38 17.48
CA THR A 139 -4.02 13.03 17.77
C THR A 139 -3.25 12.98 19.08
N ALA A 140 -2.48 14.03 19.40
CA ALA A 140 -1.77 14.14 20.68
C ALA A 140 -2.74 14.27 21.86
N ASP A 141 -3.82 15.04 21.70
CA ASP A 141 -4.84 15.22 22.73
C ASP A 141 -5.67 13.94 22.97
N ARG A 142 -5.82 13.08 21.96
CA ARG A 142 -6.53 11.79 22.10
C ARG A 142 -5.68 10.71 22.76
N GLU A 143 -4.36 10.70 22.50
CA GLU A 143 -3.42 9.82 23.23
C GLU A 143 -3.20 10.30 24.68
N ALA A 144 -3.18 11.61 24.93
CA ALA A 144 -3.12 12.16 26.29
C ALA A 144 -4.44 11.98 27.06
N GLY A 145 -5.59 12.04 26.38
CA GLY A 145 -6.93 11.87 26.98
C GLY A 145 -7.32 10.44 27.33
N SER A 146 -6.59 9.41 26.90
CA SER A 146 -6.89 8.00 27.24
C SER A 146 -6.12 7.47 28.46
N ALA A 147 -5.29 8.29 29.12
CA ALA A 147 -4.46 7.86 30.25
C ALA A 147 -4.73 8.58 31.59
N ALA A 148 -5.88 9.27 31.75
CA ALA A 148 -6.17 10.05 32.95
C ALA A 148 -7.56 9.79 33.55
N ALA A 149 -7.72 8.64 34.21
CA ALA A 149 -8.55 8.45 35.41
C ALA A 149 -8.09 7.15 36.11
N PRO A 150 -7.87 7.08 37.44
CA PRO A 150 -8.51 7.91 38.49
C PRO A 150 -7.51 8.64 39.42
N ALA A 151 -7.76 9.92 39.69
CA ALA A 151 -7.06 10.70 40.73
C ALA A 151 -8.02 11.29 41.78
N THR A 152 -9.24 10.78 41.85
CA THR A 152 -10.32 11.34 42.68
C THR A 152 -10.28 10.87 44.14
N GLU A 153 -9.50 9.85 44.49
CA GLU A 153 -9.44 9.34 45.86
C GLU A 153 -8.43 10.06 46.76
N ARG A 154 -7.30 10.55 46.21
CA ARG A 154 -6.23 11.20 47.01
C ARG A 154 -6.62 12.56 47.60
N LYS A 155 -7.58 13.26 46.99
CA LYS A 155 -8.03 14.57 47.47
C LYS A 155 -8.96 14.47 48.69
N ALA A 156 -9.69 13.36 48.83
CA ALA A 156 -10.58 13.13 49.97
C ALA A 156 -9.82 12.69 51.23
N GLU A 157 -8.72 11.93 51.09
CA GLU A 157 -7.85 11.55 52.21
C GLU A 157 -7.07 12.74 52.78
N SER A 158 -6.56 13.63 51.92
CA SER A 158 -5.81 14.81 52.37
C SER A 158 -6.67 15.83 53.13
N LEU A 159 -7.99 15.88 52.88
CA LEU A 159 -8.92 16.74 53.63
C LEU A 159 -9.29 16.14 54.98
N LYS A 160 -9.36 14.81 55.07
CA LYS A 160 -9.60 14.10 56.35
C LYS A 160 -8.41 14.22 57.29
N SER A 161 -7.17 14.08 56.81
CA SER A 161 -5.98 14.21 57.66
C SER A 161 -5.75 15.65 58.16
N MET A 162 -6.14 16.66 57.38
CA MET A 162 -6.05 18.07 57.81
C MET A 162 -7.10 18.42 58.88
N LEU A 163 -8.32 17.87 58.79
CA LEU A 163 -9.37 18.06 59.80
C LEU A 163 -9.06 17.31 61.10
N GLU A 164 -8.39 16.16 61.03
CA GLU A 164 -7.98 15.38 62.21
C GLU A 164 -6.81 16.04 62.95
N THR A 165 -5.87 16.64 62.21
CA THR A 165 -4.73 17.37 62.79
C THR A 165 -5.16 18.68 63.49
N ALA A 166 -6.27 19.28 63.06
CA ALA A 166 -6.83 20.47 63.70
C ALA A 166 -7.56 20.16 65.03
N ARG A 167 -7.96 18.90 65.26
CA ARG A 167 -8.71 18.48 66.44
C ARG A 167 -7.84 18.03 67.62
N GLN A 168 -6.53 17.86 67.41
CA GLN A 168 -5.54 17.48 68.43
C GLN A 168 -4.75 18.67 68.99
N ARG A 169 -5.15 19.91 68.66
CA ARG A 169 -4.51 21.15 69.15
C ARG A 169 -5.46 22.07 69.92
N GLU A 170 -6.35 21.48 70.71
CA GLU A 170 -6.96 22.09 71.90
C GLU A 170 -6.53 21.29 73.13
#